data_AF-X0YU04-F1
#
_entry.id   AF-X0YU04-F1
#
_cell.length_a   1.000
_cell.length_b   1.000
_cell.length_c   1.000
_cell.angle_alpha   90.00
_cell.angle_beta   90.00
_cell.angle_gamma   90.00
#
_symmetry.space_group_name_H-M   'P 1'
#
loop_
_entity.id
_entity.type
_entity.pdbx_description
1 polymer ?
#
loop_
_entity_poly.entity_id
_entity_poly.type
_entity_poly.pdbx_seq_one_letter_code
_entity_poly.pdbx_strand_id
1 'polypeptide(L)'
;MAKGSRDLILRDRLQFALDSNGDRSLVYGRVDLSDFVNIIKKEGMAVKEVRYNLRLPTAPNGVLVPTLSIDSDASIKVFCTTTAYKNAADVGIASPDVINLMEQTTSVTLDGAGVAGTVNNLVRFYGTPDLHPEGYNVVSDLLIGVAANNLARFASSTLEIDIMVIGEPVKLSDSDMTEMLTQAQDL
;
A
#
# COMPACT_ATOMS: atom_id res chain seq x y z
N MET A 1 1.88 12.90 12.96
CA MET A 1 2.56 12.80 14.28
C MET A 1 1.44 12.57 15.28
N ALA A 2 1.46 11.46 16.04
CA ALA A 2 0.34 10.91 16.84
C ALA A 2 -0.62 11.99 17.35
N LYS A 3 -1.88 11.91 16.92
CA LYS A 3 -2.91 12.96 17.11
C LYS A 3 -3.59 12.81 18.47
N GLY A 4 -3.53 11.62 19.09
CA GLY A 4 -4.01 11.31 20.44
C GLY A 4 -2.95 10.67 21.34
N SER A 5 -3.11 10.78 22.67
CA SER A 5 -2.16 10.25 23.67
C SER A 5 -2.04 8.72 23.71
N ARG A 6 -2.90 8.01 22.97
CA ARG A 6 -2.97 6.54 22.90
C ARG A 6 -2.60 5.99 21.52
N ASP A 7 -2.25 6.85 20.58
CA ASP A 7 -1.89 6.43 19.22
C ASP A 7 -0.54 5.70 19.26
N LEU A 8 -0.52 4.50 18.69
CA LEU A 8 0.68 3.73 18.42
C LEU A 8 1.14 3.99 16.99
N ILE A 9 2.45 4.09 16.81
CA ILE A 9 3.07 4.23 15.49
C ILE A 9 3.90 2.98 15.24
N LEU A 10 3.41 2.12 14.36
CA LEU A 10 4.10 0.94 13.87
C LEU A 10 4.84 1.30 12.59
N ARG A 11 6.06 0.79 12.44
CA ARG A 11 6.88 1.00 11.26
C ARG A 11 7.42 -0.32 10.79
N ASP A 12 7.35 -0.55 9.49
CA ASP A 12 7.88 -1.75 8.86
C ASP A 12 8.41 -1.42 7.46
N ARG A 13 9.05 -2.39 6.83
CA ARG A 13 9.57 -2.28 5.47
C ARG A 13 9.32 -3.55 4.68
N LEU A 14 8.74 -3.37 3.49
CA LEU A 14 8.60 -4.41 2.49
C LEU A 14 9.68 -4.25 1.42
N GLN A 15 10.42 -5.33 1.11
CA GLN A 15 11.32 -5.40 -0.04
C GLN A 15 10.71 -6.27 -1.14
N PHE A 16 10.85 -5.85 -2.40
CA PHE A 16 10.39 -6.63 -3.55
C PHE A 16 11.31 -6.44 -4.76
N ALA A 17 11.52 -7.52 -5.51
CA ALA A 17 12.34 -7.51 -6.72
C ALA A 17 11.46 -7.35 -7.97
N LEU A 18 11.93 -6.53 -8.90
CA LEU A 18 11.41 -6.43 -10.25
C LEU A 18 12.07 -7.48 -11.15
N ASP A 19 11.35 -7.96 -12.17
CA ASP A 19 11.93 -8.83 -13.19
C ASP A 19 12.71 -8.04 -14.26
N SER A 20 13.15 -8.72 -15.31
CA SER A 20 13.93 -8.13 -16.41
C SER A 20 13.18 -7.07 -17.22
N ASN A 21 11.84 -7.04 -17.14
CA ASN A 21 11.01 -6.05 -17.83
C ASN A 21 10.62 -4.90 -16.88
N GLY A 22 11.00 -4.97 -15.61
CA GLY A 22 10.53 -4.04 -14.59
C GLY A 22 9.12 -4.36 -14.09
N ASP A 23 8.66 -5.59 -14.28
CA ASP A 23 7.35 -6.03 -13.82
C ASP A 23 7.46 -6.70 -12.45
N ARG A 24 6.36 -6.61 -11.70
CA ARG A 24 6.15 -7.40 -10.50
C ARG A 24 4.67 -7.72 -10.33
N SER A 25 4.36 -9.01 -10.45
CA SER A 25 3.08 -9.55 -10.00
C SER A 25 2.86 -9.26 -8.51
N LEU A 26 1.59 -9.17 -8.12
CA LEU A 26 1.17 -8.82 -6.75
C LEU A 26 1.91 -9.64 -5.70
N VAL A 27 2.55 -8.95 -4.77
CA VAL A 27 3.14 -9.54 -3.56
C VAL A 27 2.71 -8.79 -2.32
N TYR A 28 2.71 -9.53 -1.21
CA TYR A 28 2.26 -9.03 0.09
C TYR A 28 3.39 -9.04 1.11
N GLY A 29 3.51 -7.94 1.84
CA GLY A 29 4.08 -7.91 3.19
C GLY A 29 2.98 -8.05 4.24
N ARG A 30 3.34 -8.46 5.44
CA ARG A 30 2.41 -8.54 6.58
C ARG A 30 2.92 -7.66 7.71
N VAL A 31 2.09 -6.73 8.18
CA VAL A 31 2.33 -6.01 9.43
C VAL A 31 1.65 -6.79 10.54
N ASP A 32 2.45 -7.35 11.44
CA ASP A 32 1.97 -8.15 12.56
C ASP A 32 1.29 -7.28 13.61
N LEU A 33 0.03 -7.58 13.92
CA LEU A 33 -0.76 -6.91 14.93
C LEU A 33 -1.12 -7.82 16.11
N SER A 34 -0.51 -9.02 16.22
CA SER A 34 -0.87 -10.02 17.23
C SER A 34 -0.86 -9.52 18.67
N ASP A 35 -0.03 -8.52 18.97
CA ASP A 35 0.08 -7.93 20.30
C ASP A 35 -1.08 -6.97 20.63
N PHE A 36 -1.84 -6.53 19.62
CA PHE A 36 -2.90 -5.53 19.72
C PHE A 36 -4.28 -6.05 19.38
N VAL A 37 -4.37 -7.21 18.71
CA VAL A 37 -5.64 -7.82 18.30
C VAL A 37 -5.86 -9.16 18.99
N ASN A 38 -7.07 -9.35 19.53
CA ASN A 38 -7.48 -10.61 20.12
C ASN A 38 -9.00 -10.78 20.00
N ILE A 39 -9.42 -11.68 19.10
CA ILE A 39 -10.82 -11.96 18.80
C ILE A 39 -11.57 -12.46 20.05
N ILE A 40 -10.94 -13.32 20.86
CA ILE A 40 -11.57 -13.91 22.06
C ILE A 40 -11.81 -12.83 23.13
N LYS A 41 -10.87 -11.89 23.27
CA LYS A 41 -10.96 -10.79 24.24
C LYS A 41 -11.65 -9.54 23.69
N LYS A 42 -12.08 -9.54 22.42
CA LYS A 42 -12.65 -8.40 21.69
C LYS A 42 -11.71 -7.19 21.68
N GLU A 43 -10.42 -7.46 21.55
CA GLU A 43 -9.38 -6.44 21.41
C GLU A 43 -9.10 -6.28 19.90
N GLY A 44 -9.13 -5.05 19.42
CA GLY A 44 -8.84 -4.70 18.04
C GLY A 44 -7.93 -3.48 17.96
N MET A 45 -7.53 -3.16 16.73
CA MET A 45 -6.76 -1.97 16.44
C MET A 45 -7.58 -1.09 15.49
N ALA A 46 -7.84 0.16 15.88
CA ALA A 46 -8.44 1.14 15.00
C ALA A 46 -7.32 1.82 14.19
N VAL A 47 -7.18 1.43 12.92
CA VAL A 47 -6.20 2.01 11.99
C VAL A 47 -6.71 3.38 11.56
N LYS A 48 -5.97 4.43 11.93
CA LYS A 48 -6.32 5.82 11.61
C LYS A 48 -5.60 6.32 10.37
N GLU A 49 -4.39 5.82 10.13
CA GLU A 49 -3.56 6.29 9.03
C GLU A 49 -2.53 5.23 8.62
N VAL A 50 -2.37 5.04 7.32
CA VAL A 50 -1.27 4.26 6.74
C VAL A 50 -0.55 5.13 5.73
N ARG A 51 0.79 5.23 5.85
CA ARG A 51 1.65 6.01 4.97
C ARG A 51 2.70 5.14 4.32
N TYR A 52 3.09 5.52 3.11
CA TYR A 52 4.09 4.83 2.31
C TYR A 52 5.20 5.78 1.90
N ASN A 53 6.40 5.23 1.76
CA ASN A 53 7.52 5.88 1.07
C ASN A 53 8.21 4.85 0.18
N LEU A 54 8.13 5.06 -1.14
CA LEU A 54 8.80 4.22 -2.14
C LEU A 54 10.29 4.57 -2.19
N ARG A 55 11.14 3.54 -2.18
CA ARG A 55 12.59 3.70 -2.07
C ARG A 55 13.34 2.80 -3.04
N LEU A 56 14.51 3.30 -3.43
CA LEU A 56 15.49 2.60 -4.26
C LEU A 56 16.82 2.59 -3.51
N PRO A 57 17.16 1.53 -2.77
CA PRO A 57 18.36 1.48 -1.92
C PRO A 57 19.67 1.66 -2.69
N THR A 58 19.68 1.28 -3.96
CA THR A 58 20.84 1.42 -4.84
C THR A 58 21.05 2.87 -5.33
N ALA A 59 20.06 3.75 -5.18
CA ALA A 59 20.21 5.17 -5.47
C ALA A 59 21.04 5.86 -4.37
N PRO A 60 21.91 6.83 -4.70
CA PRO A 60 22.78 7.51 -3.73
C PRO A 60 22.07 8.11 -2.51
N ASN A 61 20.82 8.56 -2.68
CA ASN A 61 19.99 9.14 -1.63
C ASN A 61 18.80 8.24 -1.24
N GLY A 62 18.71 7.02 -1.77
CA GLY A 62 17.62 6.09 -1.51
C GLY A 62 16.27 6.45 -2.15
N VAL A 63 16.20 7.52 -2.96
CA VAL A 63 14.94 8.04 -3.52
C VAL A 63 14.62 7.34 -4.84
N LEU A 64 13.39 6.83 -4.96
CA LEU A 64 12.86 6.38 -6.24
C LEU A 64 12.53 7.62 -7.10
N VAL A 65 13.17 7.74 -8.27
CA VAL A 65 12.90 8.87 -9.17
C VAL A 65 11.47 8.80 -9.71
N PRO A 66 10.79 9.94 -9.94
CA PRO A 66 9.37 9.95 -10.29
C PRO A 66 9.09 9.33 -11.67
N THR A 67 10.04 9.42 -12.59
CA THR A 67 9.94 8.85 -13.94
C THR A 67 10.26 7.36 -13.91
N LEU A 68 9.22 6.52 -13.99
CA LEU A 68 9.31 5.07 -13.81
C LEU A 68 9.75 4.29 -15.07
N SER A 69 9.54 4.85 -16.27
CA SER A 69 9.94 4.26 -17.55
C SER A 69 10.77 5.23 -18.40
N ILE A 70 11.37 4.73 -19.47
CA ILE A 70 12.27 5.47 -20.37
C ILE A 70 11.51 5.96 -21.61
N ASP A 71 10.51 5.23 -22.09
CA ASP A 71 9.88 5.44 -23.40
C ASP A 71 8.44 4.93 -23.51
N SER A 72 7.78 4.70 -22.37
CA SER A 72 6.47 4.05 -22.32
C SER A 72 5.73 4.38 -21.02
N ASP A 73 4.49 3.91 -20.93
CA ASP A 73 3.68 4.01 -19.72
C ASP A 73 4.14 2.99 -18.67
N ALA A 74 4.21 3.43 -17.42
CA ALA A 74 4.58 2.60 -16.28
C ALA A 74 3.74 2.94 -15.07
N SER A 75 3.54 1.95 -14.20
CA SER A 75 2.74 2.13 -13.00
C SER A 75 3.18 1.23 -11.85
N ILE A 76 3.05 1.76 -10.64
CA ILE A 76 3.16 1.00 -9.40
C ILE A 76 1.94 1.30 -8.54
N LYS A 77 1.35 0.25 -7.98
CA LYS A 77 0.21 0.32 -7.07
C LYS A 77 0.61 -0.30 -5.73
N VAL A 78 0.31 0.39 -4.64
CA VAL A 78 0.53 -0.06 -3.26
C VAL A 78 -0.76 0.13 -2.48
N PHE A 79 -1.17 -0.85 -1.68
CA PHE A 79 -2.40 -0.77 -0.90
C PHE A 79 -2.31 -1.56 0.39
N CYS A 80 -3.13 -1.20 1.38
CA CYS A 80 -3.30 -1.92 2.63
C CYS A 80 -4.67 -2.58 2.65
N THR A 81 -4.71 -3.88 2.94
CA THR A 81 -5.95 -4.66 3.10
C THR A 81 -5.89 -5.57 4.32
N THR A 82 -7.04 -6.03 4.80
CA THR A 82 -7.14 -7.12 5.79
C THR A 82 -7.14 -8.50 5.12
N THR A 83 -7.62 -8.58 3.87
CA THR A 83 -7.72 -9.81 3.09
C THR A 83 -6.82 -9.76 1.85
N ALA A 84 -6.23 -10.90 1.47
CA ALA A 84 -5.38 -11.00 0.29
C ALA A 84 -6.21 -11.13 -0.98
N TYR A 85 -5.95 -10.26 -1.95
CA TYR A 85 -6.51 -10.35 -3.30
C TYR A 85 -5.62 -11.20 -4.19
N LYS A 86 -6.22 -11.86 -5.19
CA LYS A 86 -5.47 -12.65 -6.17
C LYS A 86 -4.71 -11.76 -7.15
N ASN A 87 -5.33 -10.67 -7.62
CA ASN A 87 -4.71 -9.74 -8.56
C ASN A 87 -4.84 -8.29 -8.10
N ALA A 88 -3.83 -7.48 -8.39
CA ALA A 88 -3.84 -6.04 -8.06
C ALA A 88 -4.83 -5.23 -8.90
N ALA A 89 -5.33 -5.79 -10.00
CA ALA A 89 -6.36 -5.19 -10.84
C ALA A 89 -7.73 -5.19 -10.14
N ASP A 90 -7.97 -6.14 -9.24
CA ASP A 90 -9.24 -6.31 -8.52
C ASP A 90 -9.34 -5.35 -7.32
N VAL A 91 -8.24 -4.64 -7.00
CA VAL A 91 -8.13 -3.74 -5.85
C VAL A 91 -8.31 -2.28 -6.30
N GLY A 92 -9.42 -1.68 -5.88
CA GLY A 92 -9.70 -0.26 -6.02
C GLY A 92 -10.29 0.31 -4.72
N ILE A 93 -10.54 1.61 -4.70
CA ILE A 93 -11.07 2.32 -3.51
C ILE A 93 -12.48 1.89 -3.10
N ALA A 94 -13.21 1.21 -3.99
CA ALA A 94 -14.53 0.66 -3.72
C ALA A 94 -14.49 -0.85 -3.40
N SER A 95 -13.32 -1.47 -3.47
CA SER A 95 -13.18 -2.89 -3.13
C SER A 95 -13.30 -3.06 -1.61
N PRO A 96 -13.91 -4.15 -1.12
CA PRO A 96 -14.00 -4.42 0.31
C PRO A 96 -12.61 -4.54 0.95
N ASP A 97 -12.52 -4.36 2.25
CA ASP A 97 -11.27 -4.55 3.01
C ASP A 97 -10.09 -3.65 2.62
N VAL A 98 -10.28 -2.64 1.76
CA VAL A 98 -9.22 -1.70 1.36
C VAL A 98 -9.15 -0.53 2.34
N ILE A 99 -8.04 -0.43 3.05
CA ILE A 99 -7.81 0.59 4.09
C ILE A 99 -7.19 1.86 3.51
N ASN A 100 -6.27 1.73 2.55
CA ASN A 100 -5.68 2.84 1.82
C ASN A 100 -5.13 2.36 0.47
N LEU A 101 -4.85 3.29 -0.43
CA LEU A 101 -4.32 2.98 -1.76
C LEU A 101 -3.44 4.11 -2.30
N MET A 102 -2.30 3.76 -2.87
CA MET A 102 -1.38 4.63 -3.58
C MET A 102 -1.17 4.10 -4.99
N GLU A 103 -1.19 5.00 -5.96
CA GLU A 103 -0.78 4.73 -7.33
C GLU A 103 0.24 5.78 -7.76
N GLN A 104 1.33 5.35 -8.38
CA GLN A 104 2.21 6.23 -9.13
C GLN A 104 2.24 5.74 -10.58
N THR A 105 2.03 6.68 -11.50
CA THR A 105 2.01 6.43 -12.93
C THR A 105 2.96 7.41 -13.62
N THR A 106 3.64 6.92 -14.64
CA THR A 106 4.47 7.71 -15.54
C THR A 106 4.04 7.40 -16.97
N SER A 107 3.95 8.42 -17.81
CA SER A 107 3.84 8.30 -19.26
C SER A 107 4.98 9.07 -19.90
N VAL A 108 5.74 8.40 -20.76
CA VAL A 108 6.83 9.02 -21.54
C VAL A 108 6.57 8.81 -23.02
N THR A 109 6.52 9.91 -23.78
CA THR A 109 6.52 9.88 -25.24
C THR A 109 7.84 10.41 -25.75
N LEU A 110 8.52 9.63 -26.59
CA LEU A 110 9.74 10.07 -27.28
C LEU A 110 9.41 10.97 -28.48
N ASP A 111 10.29 11.93 -28.76
CA ASP A 111 10.26 12.74 -29.97
C ASP A 111 10.87 11.98 -31.16
N GLY A 112 10.90 12.63 -32.33
CA GLY A 112 11.47 12.04 -33.56
C GLY A 112 12.99 11.79 -33.50
N ALA A 113 13.68 12.29 -32.48
CA ALA A 113 15.10 12.03 -32.22
C ALA A 113 15.32 10.98 -31.12
N GLY A 114 14.26 10.38 -30.58
CA GLY A 114 14.33 9.37 -29.52
C GLY A 114 14.59 9.97 -28.13
N VAL A 115 14.38 11.28 -27.95
CA VAL A 115 14.51 11.96 -26.66
C VAL A 115 13.12 12.08 -26.03
N ALA A 116 13.00 11.98 -24.70
CA ALA A 116 11.74 12.17 -24.01
C ALA A 116 11.16 13.57 -24.32
N GLY A 117 10.11 13.62 -25.15
CA GLY A 117 9.46 14.85 -25.58
C GLY A 117 8.34 15.26 -24.63
N THR A 118 7.55 14.31 -24.12
CA THR A 118 6.53 14.55 -23.09
C THR A 118 6.69 13.56 -21.96
N VAL A 119 6.73 14.06 -20.72
CA VAL A 119 6.76 13.25 -19.51
C VAL A 119 5.61 13.69 -18.62
N ASN A 120 4.73 12.77 -18.27
CA ASN A 120 3.67 12.99 -17.30
C ASN A 120 3.86 12.05 -16.12
N ASN A 121 3.94 12.60 -14.91
CA ASN A 121 4.06 11.85 -13.67
C ASN A 121 2.89 12.22 -12.77
N LEU A 122 2.20 11.20 -12.26
CA LEU A 122 1.07 11.38 -11.37
C LEU A 122 1.17 10.41 -10.21
N VAL A 123 1.01 10.95 -9.00
CA VAL A 123 0.84 10.18 -7.78
C VAL A 123 -0.57 10.43 -7.26
N ARG A 124 -1.35 9.37 -7.07
CA ARG A 124 -2.62 9.40 -6.35
C ARG A 124 -2.45 8.67 -5.04
N PHE A 125 -2.92 9.28 -3.97
CA PHE A 125 -2.89 8.68 -2.65
C PHE A 125 -4.26 8.88 -2.02
N TYR A 126 -4.92 7.77 -1.70
CA TYR A 126 -6.15 7.70 -0.94
C TYR A 126 -5.79 7.15 0.43
N GLY A 127 -5.66 8.03 1.41
CA GLY A 127 -5.31 7.66 2.77
C GLY A 127 -6.49 7.01 3.49
N THR A 128 -6.19 6.42 4.65
CA THR A 128 -7.24 5.92 5.55
C THR A 128 -8.26 7.00 5.91
N PRO A 129 -7.89 8.28 6.19
CA PRO A 129 -8.87 9.32 6.44
C PRO A 129 -9.76 9.68 5.25
N ASP A 130 -9.33 9.37 4.01
CA ASP A 130 -10.11 9.65 2.80
C ASP A 130 -11.16 8.56 2.54
N LEU A 131 -10.82 7.30 2.85
CA LEU A 131 -11.69 6.14 2.62
C LEU A 131 -12.54 5.78 3.85
N HIS A 132 -11.96 5.96 5.04
CA HIS A 132 -12.52 5.60 6.35
C HIS A 132 -12.29 6.76 7.34
N PRO A 133 -13.10 7.85 7.26
CA PRO A 133 -12.86 9.07 8.04
C PRO A 133 -12.79 8.87 9.56
N GLU A 134 -13.50 7.87 10.08
CA GLU A 134 -13.53 7.53 11.51
C GLU A 134 -12.44 6.51 11.91
N GLY A 135 -11.61 6.07 10.96
CA GLY A 135 -10.68 4.96 11.12
C GLY A 135 -11.28 3.60 10.73
N TYR A 136 -10.41 2.60 10.59
CA TYR A 136 -10.77 1.25 10.20
C TYR A 136 -10.41 0.24 11.30
N ASN A 137 -11.40 -0.42 11.88
CA ASN A 137 -11.18 -1.40 12.93
C ASN A 137 -10.70 -2.72 12.33
N VAL A 138 -9.62 -3.28 12.91
CA VAL A 138 -9.09 -4.59 12.51
C VAL A 138 -8.92 -5.51 13.71
N VAL A 139 -9.12 -6.80 13.47
CA VAL A 139 -8.90 -7.91 14.42
C VAL A 139 -7.87 -8.92 13.92
N SER A 140 -7.22 -8.58 12.82
CA SER A 140 -6.21 -9.39 12.13
C SER A 140 -5.02 -8.51 11.76
N ASP A 141 -3.95 -9.16 11.31
CA ASP A 141 -2.82 -8.50 10.70
C ASP A 141 -3.23 -7.69 9.47
N LEU A 142 -2.37 -6.73 9.11
CA LEU A 142 -2.53 -5.95 7.88
C LEU A 142 -1.65 -6.53 6.78
N LEU A 143 -2.18 -6.51 5.57
CA LEU A 143 -1.50 -6.94 4.36
C LEU A 143 -1.17 -5.74 3.50
N ILE A 144 0.11 -5.56 3.19
CA ILE A 144 0.59 -4.50 2.31
C ILE A 144 0.87 -5.11 0.94
N GLY A 145 -0.02 -4.86 -0.01
CA GLY A 145 0.10 -5.32 -1.39
C GLY A 145 0.89 -4.35 -2.24
N VAL A 146 1.78 -4.86 -3.10
CA VAL A 146 2.46 -4.09 -4.15
C VAL A 146 2.46 -4.85 -5.47
N ALA A 147 2.18 -4.14 -6.56
CA ALA A 147 2.37 -4.60 -7.93
C ALA A 147 2.98 -3.48 -8.79
N ALA A 148 3.82 -3.86 -9.75
CA ALA A 148 4.48 -2.95 -10.68
C ALA A 148 4.32 -3.45 -12.11
N ASN A 149 4.18 -2.52 -13.04
CA ASN A 149 4.05 -2.77 -14.46
C ASN A 149 4.97 -1.81 -15.23
N ASN A 150 5.88 -2.39 -16.00
CA ASN A 150 6.80 -1.74 -16.92
C ASN A 150 7.71 -0.68 -16.27
N LEU A 151 8.24 -0.94 -15.07
CA LEU A 151 9.27 -0.09 -14.44
C LEU A 151 10.64 -0.35 -15.08
N ALA A 152 10.73 -0.30 -16.41
CA ALA A 152 11.89 -0.70 -17.20
C ALA A 152 13.19 0.03 -16.80
N ARG A 153 13.07 1.27 -16.30
CA ARG A 153 14.19 2.05 -15.76
C ARG A 153 14.90 1.36 -14.57
N PHE A 154 14.18 0.52 -13.86
CA PHE A 154 14.63 -0.20 -12.67
C PHE A 154 14.56 -1.72 -12.86
N ALA A 155 14.54 -2.20 -14.11
CA ALA A 155 14.55 -3.62 -14.40
C ALA A 155 15.62 -4.36 -13.57
N SER A 156 15.25 -5.55 -13.07
CA SER A 156 16.09 -6.40 -12.21
C SER A 156 16.55 -5.78 -10.89
N SER A 157 16.02 -4.61 -10.50
CA SER A 157 16.34 -3.97 -9.22
C SER A 157 15.43 -4.46 -8.10
N THR A 158 15.92 -4.34 -6.86
CA THR A 158 15.09 -4.50 -5.66
C THR A 158 14.68 -3.13 -5.14
N LEU A 159 13.38 -2.93 -4.99
CA LEU A 159 12.78 -1.72 -4.42
C LEU A 159 12.33 -2.00 -2.97
N GLU A 160 12.16 -0.93 -2.20
CA GLU A 160 11.63 -1.00 -0.84
C GLU A 160 10.44 -0.06 -0.67
N ILE A 161 9.54 -0.43 0.24
CA ILE A 161 8.44 0.41 0.72
C ILE A 161 8.61 0.52 2.22
N ASP A 162 8.92 1.72 2.70
CA ASP A 162 8.76 2.00 4.13
C ASP A 162 7.27 2.23 4.40
N ILE A 163 6.76 1.57 5.44
CA ILE A 163 5.36 1.58 5.84
C ILE A 163 5.28 2.18 7.24
N MET A 164 4.35 3.10 7.45
CA MET A 164 4.01 3.60 8.76
C MET A 164 2.51 3.45 8.99
N VAL A 165 2.14 2.73 10.03
CA VAL A 165 0.75 2.56 10.47
C VAL A 165 0.57 3.33 11.77
N ILE A 166 -0.46 4.16 11.82
CA ILE A 166 -0.89 4.88 13.03
C ILE A 166 -2.28 4.39 13.36
N GLY A 167 -2.47 3.96 14.59
CA GLY A 167 -3.78 3.57 15.10
C GLY A 167 -3.81 3.51 16.61
N GLU A 168 -4.92 3.07 17.18
CA GLU A 168 -5.04 2.89 18.62
C GLU A 168 -5.71 1.55 18.97
N PRO A 169 -5.29 0.87 20.05
CA PRO A 169 -5.99 -0.30 20.55
C PRO A 169 -7.39 0.08 21.04
N VAL A 170 -8.40 -0.64 20.57
CA VAL A 170 -9.81 -0.45 20.90
C VAL A 170 -10.44 -1.73 21.44
N LYS A 171 -11.48 -1.58 22.26
CA LYS A 171 -12.39 -2.68 22.56
C LYS A 171 -13.54 -2.67 21.57
N LEU A 172 -13.81 -3.81 20.96
CA LEU A 172 -14.86 -3.97 19.97
C LEU A 172 -16.15 -4.45 20.62
N SER A 173 -17.28 -3.97 20.11
CA SER A 173 -18.61 -4.43 20.52
C SER A 173 -19.00 -5.70 19.76
N ASP A 174 -20.04 -6.39 20.22
CA ASP A 174 -20.54 -7.60 19.54
C ASP A 174 -21.09 -7.31 18.13
N SER A 175 -21.63 -6.11 17.91
CA SER A 175 -22.04 -5.68 16.57
C SER A 175 -20.84 -5.50 15.65
N ASP A 176 -19.76 -4.88 16.12
CA ASP A 176 -18.55 -4.66 15.31
C ASP A 176 -17.92 -6.00 14.90
N MET A 177 -17.85 -6.94 15.85
CA MET A 177 -17.34 -8.29 15.58
C MET A 177 -18.20 -9.03 14.54
N THR A 178 -19.52 -8.84 14.57
CA THR A 178 -20.43 -9.48 13.60
C THR A 178 -20.30 -8.86 12.22
N GLU A 179 -20.18 -7.52 12.14
CA GLU A 179 -20.00 -6.81 10.87
C GLU A 179 -18.68 -7.21 10.19
N MET A 180 -17.59 -7.31 10.96
CA MET A 180 -16.30 -7.75 10.44
C MET A 180 -16.31 -9.20 9.93
N LEU A 181 -17.03 -10.09 10.62
CA LEU A 181 -17.17 -11.50 10.19
C LEU A 181 -18.06 -11.66 8.95
N THR A 182 -19.03 -10.77 8.75
CA THR A 182 -19.90 -10.78 7.57
C THR A 182 -19.22 -10.20 6.34
N GLN A 183 -18.42 -9.15 6.48
CA GLN A 183 -17.61 -8.61 5.38
C GLN A 183 -16.59 -9.63 4.85
N ALA A 184 -16.01 -10.46 5.72
CA ALA A 184 -15.09 -11.53 5.31
C ALA A 184 -15.73 -12.64 4.47
N GLN A 185 -17.07 -12.73 4.40
CA GLN A 185 -17.80 -13.75 3.63
C GLN A 185 -18.26 -13.28 2.24
N ASP A 186 -18.19 -11.97 1.94
CA ASP A 186 -18.74 -11.38 0.72
C ASP A 186 -17.70 -11.31 -0.44
N LEU A 187 -16.71 -12.20 -0.42
CA LEU A 187 -15.57 -12.27 -1.34
C LEU A 187 -15.44 -13.63 -2.04
#